data_AF-A0A1Q3AEE0-F1
#
_entry.id   AF-A0A1Q3AEE0-F1
#
_cell.length_a   1.000
_cell.length_b   1.000
_cell.length_c   1.000
_cell.angle_alpha   90.00
_cell.angle_beta   90.00
_cell.angle_gamma   90.00
#
_symmetry.space_group_name_H-M   'P 1'
#
loop_
_entity.id
_entity.type
_entity.pdbx_description
1 polymer ?
#
loop_
_entity_poly.entity_id
_entity_poly.type
_entity_poly.pdbx_seq_one_letter_code
_entity_poly.pdbx_strand_id
1 'polypeptide(L)'
;MNKDYSKEYEWFAYYITATSVLIFTIIWSLLPEQNELNGTIHVRLFQALLDILPQRKWIIYLQCLILMGMLYTYLALIAYNEDVLMPPLDSLNTVTDTRGRLAVVEDEQKFLDNFAFKETSALLDLPIMDVCEILHGDNQLK
;
A
#
# COMPACT_ATOMS: atom_id res chain seq x y z
N MET A 1 -10.21 -25.02 1.56
CA MET A 1 -9.77 -23.70 2.05
C MET A 1 -11.03 -22.91 2.43
N ASN A 2 -11.38 -22.85 3.71
CA ASN A 2 -12.52 -22.04 4.16
C ASN A 2 -12.13 -20.57 3.99
N LYS A 3 -12.86 -19.83 3.15
CA LYS A 3 -12.68 -18.38 3.06
C LYS A 3 -13.16 -17.77 4.36
N ASP A 4 -12.24 -17.19 5.13
CA ASP A 4 -12.56 -16.39 6.30
C ASP A 4 -12.90 -14.97 5.83
N TYR A 5 -14.20 -14.68 5.81
CA TYR A 5 -14.74 -13.39 5.39
C TYR A 5 -14.68 -12.32 6.48
N SER A 6 -14.21 -12.64 7.70
CA SER A 6 -14.20 -11.67 8.81
C SER A 6 -13.32 -10.45 8.52
N LYS A 7 -12.27 -10.64 7.71
CA LYS A 7 -11.32 -9.60 7.28
C LYS A 7 -11.82 -8.73 6.12
N GLU A 8 -12.76 -9.21 5.32
CA GLU A 8 -13.26 -8.46 4.15
C GLU A 8 -14.09 -7.24 4.58
N TYR A 9 -14.85 -7.36 5.66
CA TYR A 9 -15.69 -6.27 6.17
C TYR A 9 -14.94 -5.26 7.03
N GLU A 10 -13.77 -5.62 7.56
CA GLU A 10 -12.97 -4.77 8.44
C GLU A 10 -12.49 -3.51 7.69
N TRP A 11 -11.91 -3.68 6.51
CA TRP A 11 -11.46 -2.58 5.66
C TRP A 11 -12.60 -1.71 5.17
N PHE A 12 -13.74 -2.32 4.83
CA PHE A 12 -14.95 -1.58 4.48
C PHE A 12 -15.43 -0.71 5.64
N ALA A 13 -15.46 -1.25 6.87
CA ALA A 13 -15.85 -0.50 8.05
C ALA A 13 -14.90 0.68 8.34
N TYR A 14 -13.58 0.47 8.21
CA TYR A 14 -12.62 1.56 8.35
C TYR A 14 -12.80 2.65 7.30
N TYR A 15 -13.02 2.26 6.03
CA TYR A 15 -13.25 3.21 4.96
C TYR A 15 -14.50 4.07 5.19
N ILE A 16 -15.62 3.45 5.55
CA ILE A 16 -16.87 4.16 5.87
C ILE A 16 -16.69 5.08 7.08
N THR A 17 -16.00 4.60 8.13
CA THR A 17 -15.74 5.40 9.33
C THR A 17 -14.88 6.62 9.01
N ALA A 18 -13.78 6.45 8.28
CA ALA A 18 -12.89 7.54 7.89
C ALA A 18 -13.62 8.57 7.00
N THR A 19 -14.41 8.09 6.04
CA THR A 19 -15.20 8.96 5.15
C THR A 19 -16.27 9.74 5.92
N SER A 20 -16.95 9.09 6.87
CA SER A 20 -17.94 9.74 7.73
C SER A 20 -17.32 10.81 8.62
N VAL A 21 -16.16 10.53 9.22
CA VAL A 21 -15.40 11.50 10.02
C VAL A 21 -14.94 12.68 9.16
N LEU A 22 -14.50 12.44 7.93
CA LEU A 22 -14.13 13.50 6.98
C LEU A 22 -15.32 14.42 6.67
N ILE A 23 -16.46 13.83 6.29
CA ILE A 23 -17.70 14.58 5.98
C ILE A 23 -18.14 15.39 7.20
N PHE A 24 -18.14 14.77 8.38
CA PHE A 24 -18.44 15.46 9.64
C PHE A 24 -17.51 16.65 9.89
N THR A 25 -16.20 16.47 9.66
CA THR A 25 -15.19 17.53 9.85
C THR A 25 -15.40 18.70 8.87
N ILE A 26 -15.78 18.41 7.62
CA ILE A 26 -16.12 19.44 6.62
C ILE A 26 -17.37 20.21 7.05
N ILE A 27 -18.45 19.50 7.41
CA ILE A 27 -19.69 20.13 7.89
C ILE A 27 -19.38 21.00 9.11
N TRP A 28 -18.64 20.45 10.08
CA TRP A 28 -18.26 21.16 11.28
C TRP A 28 -17.48 22.43 10.98
N SER A 29 -16.55 22.39 10.03
CA SER A 29 -15.78 23.55 9.57
C SER A 29 -16.66 24.65 8.95
N LEU A 30 -17.75 24.29 8.28
CA LEU A 30 -18.63 25.21 7.53
C LEU A 30 -19.77 25.80 8.37
N LEU A 31 -20.05 25.26 9.57
CA LEU A 31 -21.10 25.81 10.44
C LEU A 31 -20.80 27.30 10.78
N PRO A 32 -21.81 28.17 10.89
CA PRO A 32 -21.63 29.56 11.34
C PRO A 32 -21.16 29.65 12.81
N GLU A 33 -20.54 30.78 13.18
CA GLU A 33 -20.17 31.07 14.57
C GLU A 33 -21.37 31.49 15.42
N GLN A 34 -21.29 31.22 16.73
CA GLN A 34 -22.36 31.43 17.72
C GLN A 34 -22.90 32.86 17.77
N ASN A 35 -22.13 33.85 17.29
CA ASN A 35 -22.44 35.27 17.39
C ASN A 35 -23.36 35.79 16.27
N GLU A 36 -23.51 35.04 15.17
CA GLU A 36 -24.27 35.51 13.99
C GLU A 36 -25.73 35.04 13.95
N LEU A 37 -26.13 34.19 14.90
CA LEU A 37 -27.38 33.44 14.80
C LEU A 37 -28.45 34.01 15.75
N ASN A 38 -29.26 34.95 15.26
CA ASN A 38 -30.41 35.51 15.99
C ASN A 38 -31.74 35.05 15.37
N GLY A 39 -32.65 34.49 16.20
CA GLY A 39 -34.09 34.72 16.00
C GLY A 39 -35.08 33.55 15.86
N THR A 40 -34.73 32.26 15.97
CA THR A 40 -35.74 31.17 15.89
C THR A 40 -35.52 30.01 16.87
N ILE A 41 -36.54 29.17 17.09
CA ILE A 41 -36.44 27.99 17.99
C ILE A 41 -35.39 26.98 17.48
N HIS A 42 -35.26 26.83 16.15
CA HIS A 42 -34.23 25.99 15.54
C HIS A 42 -32.81 26.48 15.84
N VAL A 43 -32.62 27.79 16.01
CA VAL A 43 -31.34 28.41 16.39
C VAL A 43 -30.93 28.00 17.80
N ARG A 44 -31.86 27.84 18.75
CA ARG A 44 -31.52 27.37 20.12
C ARG A 44 -31.02 25.94 20.16
N LEU A 45 -31.63 25.03 19.40
CA LEU A 45 -31.15 23.64 19.30
C LEU A 45 -29.77 23.59 18.66
N PHE A 46 -29.54 24.41 17.65
CA PHE A 46 -28.26 24.54 16.98
C PHE A 46 -27.18 25.13 17.90
N GLN A 47 -27.54 26.11 18.73
CA GLN A 47 -26.65 26.67 19.76
C GLN A 47 -26.20 25.59 20.75
N ALA A 48 -27.14 24.79 21.26
CA ALA A 48 -26.85 23.70 22.19
C ALA A 48 -25.91 22.64 21.59
N LEU A 49 -26.03 22.36 20.28
CA LEU A 49 -25.10 21.50 19.54
C LEU A 49 -23.70 22.13 19.42
N LEU A 50 -23.62 23.43 19.13
CA LEU A 50 -22.35 24.16 19.08
C LEU A 50 -21.67 24.23 20.45
N ASP A 51 -22.43 24.28 21.55
CA ASP A 51 -21.89 24.30 22.92
C ASP A 51 -21.26 22.95 23.32
N ILE A 52 -21.72 21.85 22.73
CA ILE A 52 -21.15 20.50 22.94
C ILE A 52 -19.89 20.30 22.08
N LEU A 53 -19.83 20.90 20.90
CA LEU A 53 -18.71 20.74 19.99
C LEU A 53 -17.46 21.50 20.48
N PRO A 54 -16.26 20.92 20.34
CA PRO A 54 -15.02 21.62 20.67
C PRO A 54 -14.84 22.94 19.91
N GLN A 55 -13.90 23.76 20.36
CA GLN A 55 -13.51 24.96 19.62
C GLN A 55 -13.03 24.61 18.19
N ARG A 56 -13.40 25.41 17.19
CA ARG A 56 -13.04 25.17 15.77
C ARG A 56 -11.54 25.01 15.51
N LYS A 57 -10.68 25.58 16.36
CA LYS A 57 -9.23 25.42 16.30
C LYS A 57 -8.79 23.95 16.32
N TRP A 58 -9.58 23.08 16.95
CA TRP A 58 -9.35 21.63 16.95
C TRP A 58 -9.37 21.01 15.55
N ILE A 59 -10.11 21.60 14.60
CA ILE A 59 -10.11 21.14 13.21
C ILE A 59 -8.71 21.30 12.61
N ILE A 60 -8.06 22.45 12.82
CA ILE A 60 -6.71 22.72 12.34
C ILE A 60 -5.72 21.76 13.00
N TYR A 61 -5.80 21.59 14.33
CA TYR A 61 -4.92 20.66 15.04
C TYR A 61 -5.06 19.22 14.55
N LEU A 62 -6.30 18.75 14.30
CA LEU A 62 -6.57 17.43 13.75
C LEU A 62 -5.95 17.26 12.36
N GLN A 63 -6.15 18.23 11.46
CA GLN A 63 -5.62 18.19 10.10
C GLN A 63 -4.08 18.21 10.10
N CYS A 64 -3.45 19.06 10.92
CA CYS A 64 -2.01 19.08 11.08
C CYS A 64 -1.46 17.76 11.63
N LEU A 65 -2.14 17.16 12.62
CA LEU A 65 -1.75 15.87 13.19
C LEU A 65 -1.82 14.75 12.14
N ILE A 66 -2.88 14.69 11.34
CA ILE A 66 -3.02 13.70 10.27
C ILE A 66 -1.92 13.87 9.22
N LEU A 67 -1.69 15.11 8.75
CA LEU A 67 -0.65 15.40 7.75
C LEU A 67 0.75 15.03 8.26
N MET A 68 1.07 15.38 9.51
CA MET A 68 2.35 14.99 10.11
C MET A 68 2.45 13.48 10.29
N GLY A 69 1.36 12.81 10.69
CA GLY A 69 1.31 11.36 10.79
C GLY A 69 1.56 10.66 9.45
N MET A 70 0.96 11.16 8.36
CA MET A 70 1.22 10.65 7.01
C MET A 70 2.68 10.85 6.61
N LEU A 71 3.25 12.03 6.85
CA LEU A 71 4.65 12.33 6.55
C LEU A 71 5.59 11.36 7.29
N TYR A 72 5.39 11.20 8.61
CA TYR A 72 6.19 10.26 9.41
C TYR A 72 6.05 8.82 8.92
N THR A 73 4.84 8.42 8.50
CA THR A 73 4.60 7.09 7.94
C THR A 73 5.42 6.90 6.66
N TYR A 74 5.41 7.86 5.74
CA TYR A 74 6.21 7.76 4.51
C TYR A 74 7.71 7.74 4.77
N LEU A 75 8.20 8.58 5.68
CA LEU A 75 9.61 8.55 6.09
C LEU A 75 10.00 7.20 6.69
N ALA A 76 9.15 6.65 7.57
CA ALA A 76 9.39 5.35 8.17
C ALA A 76 9.38 4.22 7.12
N LEU A 77 8.48 4.26 6.13
CA LEU A 77 8.47 3.28 5.05
C LEU A 77 9.74 3.34 4.20
N ILE A 78 10.22 4.55 3.87
CA ILE A 78 11.45 4.70 3.08
C ILE A 78 12.65 4.17 3.86
N ALA A 79 12.79 4.59 5.14
CA ALA A 79 13.88 4.12 5.99
C ALA A 79 13.84 2.59 6.19
N TYR A 80 12.64 2.03 6.39
CA TYR A 80 12.48 0.58 6.51
C TYR A 80 12.81 -0.16 5.22
N ASN A 81 12.44 0.39 4.07
CA ASN A 81 12.80 -0.18 2.77
C ASN A 81 14.31 -0.19 2.57
N GLU A 82 15.00 0.92 2.87
CA GLU A 82 16.43 1.08 2.69
C GLU A 82 17.25 0.21 3.68
N ASP A 83 16.91 0.26 4.97
CA ASP A 83 17.74 -0.35 6.01
C ASP A 83 17.41 -1.83 6.31
N VAL A 84 16.17 -2.27 6.03
CA VAL A 84 15.69 -3.61 6.43
C VAL A 84 15.38 -4.49 5.24
N LEU A 85 14.66 -3.99 4.23
CA LEU A 85 14.20 -4.81 3.10
C LEU A 85 15.21 -4.87 1.94
N MET A 86 15.95 -3.80 1.69
CA MET A 86 16.90 -3.75 0.59
C MET A 86 18.14 -4.59 0.91
N PRO A 87 18.54 -5.55 0.04
CA PRO A 87 19.79 -6.26 0.21
C PRO A 87 20.98 -5.29 0.03
N PRO A 88 22.13 -5.54 0.69
CA PRO A 88 23.30 -4.70 0.54
C PRO A 88 23.76 -4.68 -0.93
N LEU A 89 24.25 -3.53 -1.40
CA LEU A 89 24.58 -3.30 -2.81
C LEU A 89 25.61 -4.31 -3.37
N ASP A 90 26.52 -4.79 -2.52
CA ASP A 90 27.53 -5.79 -2.90
C ASP A 90 26.99 -7.23 -2.92
N SER A 91 25.72 -7.44 -2.58
CA SER A 91 25.09 -8.76 -2.62
C SER A 91 24.61 -9.12 -4.02
N LEU A 92 24.92 -10.34 -4.45
CA LEU A 92 24.34 -10.95 -5.66
C LEU A 92 22.81 -11.00 -5.62
N ASN A 93 22.21 -10.96 -4.42
CA ASN A 93 20.75 -10.89 -4.26
C ASN A 93 20.13 -9.61 -4.83
N THR A 94 20.93 -8.60 -5.15
CA THR A 94 20.47 -7.40 -5.88
C THR A 94 20.16 -7.71 -7.35
N VAL A 95 20.77 -8.76 -7.91
CA VAL A 95 20.58 -9.22 -9.30
C VAL A 95 19.70 -10.46 -9.36
N THR A 96 19.84 -11.36 -8.38
CA THR A 96 19.11 -12.64 -8.32
C THR A 96 18.13 -12.66 -7.16
N ASP A 97 16.94 -13.22 -7.35
CA ASP A 97 16.01 -13.42 -6.23
C ASP A 97 16.62 -14.38 -5.18
N THR A 98 16.16 -14.29 -3.94
CA THR A 98 16.53 -15.15 -2.80
C THR A 98 16.34 -16.64 -3.10
N ARG A 99 15.44 -16.97 -4.05
CA ARG A 99 15.21 -18.34 -4.54
C ARG A 99 15.88 -18.66 -5.87
N GLY A 100 16.58 -17.70 -6.48
CA GLY A 100 17.36 -17.90 -7.69
C GLY A 100 18.52 -18.84 -7.39
N ARG A 101 18.57 -19.98 -8.08
CA ARG A 101 19.71 -20.92 -7.98
C ARG A 101 20.68 -20.58 -9.09
N LEU A 102 21.84 -20.02 -8.73
CA LEU A 102 22.94 -19.84 -9.66
C LEU A 102 23.48 -21.21 -10.10
N ALA A 103 23.46 -21.48 -11.40
CA ALA A 103 24.15 -22.63 -11.96
C ALA A 103 25.66 -22.33 -11.92
N VAL A 104 26.36 -22.90 -10.93
CA VAL A 104 27.83 -22.81 -10.87
C VAL A 104 28.38 -23.84 -11.85
N VAL A 105 28.90 -23.36 -12.98
CA VAL A 105 29.59 -24.18 -13.98
C VAL A 105 31.09 -23.94 -13.81
N GLU A 106 31.84 -24.97 -13.42
CA GLU A 106 33.29 -24.87 -13.16
C GLU A 106 34.12 -24.69 -14.45
N ASP A 107 33.55 -25.04 -15.60
CA ASP A 107 34.23 -25.05 -16.90
C ASP A 107 33.68 -23.93 -17.81
N GLU A 108 34.55 -22.95 -18.09
CA GLU A 108 34.24 -21.76 -18.87
C GLU A 108 33.77 -22.09 -20.29
N GLN A 109 34.35 -23.10 -20.94
CA GLN A 109 33.93 -23.49 -22.29
C GLN A 109 32.51 -24.08 -22.28
N LYS A 110 32.20 -24.92 -21.29
CA LYS A 110 30.84 -25.44 -21.12
C LYS A 110 29.83 -24.34 -20.83
N PHE A 111 30.22 -23.31 -20.08
CA PHE A 111 29.38 -22.15 -19.84
C PHE A 111 29.09 -21.40 -21.14
N LEU A 112 30.13 -21.08 -21.92
CA LEU A 112 29.99 -20.35 -23.18
C LEU A 112 29.14 -21.10 -24.20
N ASP A 113 29.40 -22.40 -24.40
CA ASP A 113 28.72 -23.19 -25.42
C ASP A 113 27.24 -23.46 -25.09
N ASN A 114 26.90 -23.66 -23.81
CA ASN A 114 25.56 -24.11 -23.41
C ASN A 114 24.68 -23.01 -22.78
N PHE A 115 25.28 -22.02 -22.13
CA PHE A 115 24.56 -21.08 -21.25
C PHE A 115 24.80 -19.61 -21.60
N ALA A 116 25.89 -19.22 -22.29
CA ALA A 116 26.12 -17.81 -22.61
C ALA A 116 25.24 -17.31 -23.76
N PHE A 117 24.88 -18.19 -24.71
CA PHE A 117 24.00 -17.86 -25.84
C PHE A 117 22.55 -18.31 -25.65
N LYS A 118 22.24 -18.93 -24.51
CA LYS A 118 20.91 -19.44 -24.17
C LYS A 118 20.45 -18.72 -22.90
N GLU A 119 19.24 -18.17 -22.88
CA GLU A 119 18.81 -17.47 -21.68
C GLU A 119 18.81 -18.40 -20.47
N THR A 120 19.53 -17.99 -19.43
CA THR A 120 19.39 -18.61 -18.12
C THR A 120 18.12 -18.04 -17.53
N SER A 121 17.00 -18.74 -17.70
CA SER A 121 15.85 -18.54 -16.83
C SER A 121 16.30 -18.95 -15.42
N ALA A 122 16.93 -18.01 -14.70
CA ALA A 122 17.39 -18.21 -13.33
C ALA A 122 16.22 -18.35 -12.32
N LEU A 123 15.00 -18.39 -12.84
CA LEU A 123 13.75 -18.72 -12.16
C LEU A 123 13.25 -20.05 -12.74
N LEU A 124 12.66 -20.87 -11.88
CA LEU A 124 12.08 -22.19 -12.21
C LEU A 124 10.86 -22.12 -13.14
N ASP A 125 10.60 -20.96 -13.75
CA ASP A 125 9.54 -20.74 -14.73
C ASP A 125 10.07 -20.93 -16.14
N LEU A 126 9.14 -21.36 -17.00
CA LEU A 126 9.36 -21.56 -18.41
C LEU A 126 9.87 -20.26 -19.08
N PRO A 127 10.90 -20.31 -19.96
CA PRO A 127 11.32 -19.14 -20.71
C PRO A 127 10.11 -18.50 -21.42
N ILE A 128 9.99 -17.17 -21.38
CA ILE A 128 8.80 -16.50 -21.90
C ILE A 128 8.54 -16.77 -23.39
N MET A 129 9.61 -17.12 -24.13
CA MET A 129 9.53 -17.54 -25.53
C MET A 129 8.94 -18.94 -25.70
N ASP A 130 9.14 -19.83 -24.74
CA ASP A 130 8.67 -21.22 -24.77
C ASP A 130 7.22 -21.35 -24.25
N VAL A 131 6.70 -20.29 -23.61
CA VAL A 131 5.33 -20.27 -23.05
C VAL A 131 4.28 -20.48 -24.13
N CYS A 132 4.44 -19.86 -25.30
CA CYS A 132 3.53 -20.06 -26.43
C CYS A 132 3.61 -21.48 -26.99
N GLU A 133 4.81 -22.08 -27.03
CA GLU A 133 4.98 -23.45 -27.51
C GLU A 133 4.34 -24.47 -26.56
N ILE A 134 4.37 -24.23 -25.25
CA ILE A 134 3.71 -25.11 -24.28
C ILE A 134 2.20 -24.87 -24.20
N LEU A 135 1.74 -23.61 -24.29
CA LEU A 135 0.31 -23.30 -24.25
C LEU A 135 -0.43 -23.66 -25.54
N HIS A 136 0.26 -23.66 -26.68
CA HIS A 136 -0.36 -23.83 -27.99
C HIS A 136 0.24 -24.97 -28.82
N GLY A 137 1.30 -25.62 -28.37
CA GLY A 137 1.83 -26.83 -29.01
C GLY A 137 1.07 -28.08 -28.57
N ASP A 138 0.94 -29.04 -29.48
CA ASP A 138 0.28 -30.33 -29.23
C ASP A 138 1.06 -31.25 -28.24
N ASN A 139 2.23 -30.82 -27.77
CA ASN A 139 3.05 -31.56 -26.82
C ASN A 139 2.57 -31.33 -25.38
N GLN A 140 1.49 -32.03 -25.00
CA GLN A 140 1.13 -32.24 -23.61
C GLN A 140 2.27 -33.00 -22.92
N LEU A 141 2.91 -32.37 -21.93
CA LEU A 141 3.96 -32.97 -21.09
C LEU A 141 3.46 -34.29 -20.48
N LYS A 142 4.18 -35.40 -20.72
CA LYS A 142 4.08 -36.64 -19.93
C LYS A 142 5.02 -36.59 -18.74
#